data_AF-A0A9X0CKB6-F1
#
_entry.id   AF-A0A9X0CKB6-F1
#
_cell.length_a   1.000
_cell.length_b   1.000
_cell.length_c   1.000
_cell.angle_alpha   90.00
_cell.angle_beta   90.00
_cell.angle_gamma   90.00
#
_symmetry.space_group_name_H-M   'P 1'
#
loop_
_entity.id
_entity.type
_entity.pdbx_description
1 polymer ?
#
loop_
_entity_poly.entity_id
_entity_poly.type
_entity_poly.pdbx_seq_one_letter_code
_entity_poly.pdbx_strand_id
1 'polypeptide(L)'
;MQRFNLIRATLVDLNWLIFSRLIAIKWILKTRGQDLQKIDVDEKGNAEVFRVPSHNNNDASDFYQDFTMRVTVMRIMSRKVCYISKMDPSLPSPGKLNEDLKRAALQRDPLPVTTKSNLMTVTGPANRHLLTKNVLDFCGNLPIYNTEFSPARNDPSNGTTTGHRVAKKSKE
;
A
#
# COMPACT_ATOMS: atom_id res chain seq x y z
N MET A 1 -8.61 16.83 -4.97
CA MET A 1 -8.96 16.31 -3.62
C MET A 1 -9.64 14.96 -3.78
N GLN A 2 -8.97 13.84 -3.46
CA GLN A 2 -9.61 12.52 -3.42
C GLN A 2 -10.38 12.38 -2.09
N ARG A 3 -11.57 11.75 -2.15
CA ARG A 3 -12.46 11.52 -1.00
C ARG A 3 -12.72 10.01 -0.89
N PHE A 4 -12.60 9.43 0.31
CA PHE A 4 -12.82 8.00 0.58
C PHE A 4 -14.14 7.79 1.32
N ASN A 5 -14.84 6.71 0.98
CA ASN A 5 -15.95 6.16 1.73
C ASN A 5 -15.59 4.71 2.13
N LEU A 6 -15.76 4.36 3.40
CA LEU A 6 -15.57 3.00 3.90
C LEU A 6 -16.86 2.20 3.71
N ILE A 7 -16.78 1.00 3.11
CA ILE A 7 -17.99 0.28 2.68
C ILE A 7 -18.42 -0.79 3.69
N ARG A 8 -17.50 -1.66 4.13
CA ARG A 8 -17.84 -2.83 4.95
C ARG A 8 -16.62 -3.44 5.64
N ALA A 9 -16.81 -3.89 6.88
CA ALA A 9 -15.93 -4.85 7.55
C ALA A 9 -16.52 -6.26 7.41
N THR A 10 -15.67 -7.24 7.12
CA THR A 10 -16.05 -8.66 7.20
C THR A 10 -14.96 -9.41 7.96
N LEU A 11 -15.35 -10.23 8.94
CA LEU A 11 -14.43 -11.25 9.46
C LEU A 11 -14.12 -12.24 8.33
N VAL A 12 -12.84 -12.52 8.11
CA VAL A 12 -12.42 -13.58 7.19
C VAL A 12 -11.79 -14.68 8.02
N ASP A 13 -12.52 -15.79 8.18
CA ASP A 13 -11.92 -17.05 8.62
C ASP A 13 -11.16 -17.64 7.41
N LEU A 14 -9.83 -17.49 7.40
CA LEU A 14 -9.00 -18.24 6.45
C LEU A 14 -8.92 -19.69 6.91
N ASN A 15 -9.79 -20.54 6.35
CA ASN A 15 -9.68 -21.99 6.48
C ASN A 15 -8.58 -22.49 5.54
N TRP A 16 -7.31 -22.35 5.95
CA TRP A 16 -6.17 -23.01 5.32
C TRP A 16 -5.54 -23.94 6.37
N LEU A 17 -5.91 -25.24 6.28
CA LEU A 17 -5.30 -26.41 6.93
C LEU A 17 -4.58 -26.17 8.27
N ILE A 18 -5.32 -26.41 9.37
CA ILE A 18 -4.86 -26.94 10.67
C ILE A 18 -3.72 -26.15 11.40
N PHE A 19 -4.09 -25.50 12.52
CA PHE A 19 -3.27 -24.78 13.53
C PHE A 19 -2.67 -23.41 13.16
N SER A 20 -3.52 -22.39 12.95
CA SER A 20 -3.37 -21.08 13.62
C SER A 20 -4.63 -20.23 13.37
N ARG A 21 -5.37 -19.84 14.42
CA ARG A 21 -6.52 -18.94 14.28
C ARG A 21 -6.05 -17.50 14.07
N LEU A 22 -5.67 -17.18 12.84
CA LEU A 22 -5.51 -15.80 12.37
C LEU A 22 -6.91 -15.19 12.22
N ILE A 23 -7.36 -14.46 13.22
CA ILE A 23 -8.54 -13.61 13.10
C ILE A 23 -8.07 -12.35 12.37
N ALA A 24 -8.22 -12.33 11.05
CA ALA A 24 -7.93 -11.15 10.25
C ALA A 24 -9.22 -10.36 10.00
N ILE A 25 -9.20 -9.06 10.30
CA ILE A 25 -10.31 -8.15 10.01
C ILE A 25 -10.10 -7.57 8.62
N LYS A 26 -11.03 -7.82 7.71
CA LYS A 26 -10.97 -7.30 6.34
C LYS A 26 -11.87 -6.09 6.16
N TRP A 27 -11.27 -5.01 5.69
CA TRP A 27 -11.91 -3.74 5.36
C TRP A 27 -11.87 -3.49 3.86
N ILE A 28 -12.96 -2.94 3.32
CA ILE A 28 -13.06 -2.52 1.92
C ILE A 28 -13.30 -1.01 1.86
N LEU A 29 -12.33 -0.29 1.31
CA LEU A 29 -12.37 1.16 1.07
C LEU A 29 -12.72 1.43 -0.40
N LYS A 30 -13.57 2.42 -0.65
CA LYS A 30 -13.89 2.92 -2.00
C LYS A 30 -13.58 4.41 -2.10
N THR A 31 -12.79 4.78 -3.10
CA THR A 31 -12.64 6.17 -3.51
C THR A 31 -13.77 6.58 -4.47
N ARG A 32 -14.06 7.89 -4.58
CA ARG A 32 -15.04 8.43 -5.56
C ARG A 32 -14.64 8.22 -7.06
N GLY A 33 -13.70 7.33 -7.36
CA GLY A 33 -13.22 6.93 -8.69
C GLY A 33 -13.26 5.41 -8.97
N GLN A 34 -14.06 4.63 -8.25
CA GLN A 34 -14.30 3.17 -8.42
C GLN A 34 -13.23 2.20 -7.90
N ASP A 35 -12.04 2.65 -7.52
CA ASP A 35 -11.00 1.73 -7.03
C ASP A 35 -11.32 1.18 -5.63
N LEU A 36 -11.49 -0.14 -5.54
CA LEU A 36 -11.70 -0.87 -4.30
C LEU A 36 -10.36 -1.27 -3.69
N GLN A 37 -9.98 -0.60 -2.61
CA GLN A 37 -8.83 -0.98 -1.80
C GLN A 37 -9.25 -1.94 -0.70
N LYS A 38 -8.43 -2.95 -0.43
CA LYS A 38 -8.70 -3.96 0.61
C LYS A 38 -7.61 -3.91 1.66
N ILE A 39 -8.00 -3.86 2.93
CA ILE A 39 -7.07 -3.91 4.07
C ILE A 39 -7.42 -5.15 4.88
N ASP A 40 -6.45 -6.05 5.08
CA ASP A 40 -6.55 -7.12 6.06
C ASP A 40 -5.68 -6.75 7.26
N VAL A 41 -6.26 -6.65 8.45
CA VAL A 41 -5.54 -6.35 9.70
C VAL A 41 -5.46 -7.62 10.53
N ASP A 42 -4.25 -8.06 10.85
CA ASP A 42 -3.98 -9.17 11.76
C ASP A 42 -3.34 -8.65 13.05
N GLU A 43 -4.19 -8.42 14.04
CA GLU A 43 -3.76 -7.92 15.35
C GLU A 43 -2.87 -8.92 16.10
N LYS A 44 -3.05 -10.23 15.87
CA LYS A 44 -2.32 -11.27 16.61
C LYS A 44 -0.93 -11.50 16.04
N GLY A 45 -0.81 -11.57 14.72
CA GLY A 45 0.49 -11.61 14.04
C GLY A 45 1.18 -10.26 13.96
N ASN A 46 0.56 -9.20 14.49
CA ASN A 46 1.06 -7.82 14.49
C ASN A 46 1.45 -7.37 13.08
N ALA A 47 0.53 -7.57 12.14
CA ALA A 47 0.76 -7.34 10.73
C ALA A 47 -0.47 -6.79 10.02
N GLU A 48 -0.23 -6.09 8.91
CA GLU A 48 -1.30 -5.52 8.08
C GLU A 48 -0.99 -5.74 6.60
N VAL A 49 -2.02 -6.05 5.81
CA VAL A 49 -1.92 -6.18 4.36
C VAL A 49 -2.85 -5.18 3.68
N PHE A 50 -2.30 -4.29 2.86
CA PHE A 50 -3.05 -3.35 2.04
C PHE A 50 -2.93 -3.76 0.57
N ARG A 51 -4.05 -3.96 -0.12
CA ARG A 51 -4.06 -4.27 -1.55
C ARG A 51 -4.61 -3.09 -2.31
N VAL A 52 -3.77 -2.51 -3.15
CA VAL A 52 -4.05 -1.32 -3.95
C VAL A 52 -4.19 -1.75 -5.41
N PRO A 53 -5.39 -1.64 -6.01
CA PRO A 53 -5.56 -1.94 -7.42
C PRO A 53 -4.79 -0.94 -8.28
N SER A 54 -4.53 -1.31 -9.52
CA SER A 54 -3.93 -0.40 -10.50
C SER A 54 -4.85 0.80 -10.72
N HIS A 55 -4.28 2.01 -10.70
CA HIS A 55 -5.02 3.26 -10.86
C HIS A 55 -4.09 4.37 -11.33
N ASN A 56 -4.59 5.35 -12.09
CA ASN A 56 -3.82 6.53 -12.54
C ASN A 56 -2.44 6.19 -13.16
N ASN A 57 -2.40 5.18 -14.04
CA ASN A 57 -1.17 4.64 -14.65
C ASN A 57 -0.15 4.04 -13.68
N ASN A 58 -0.53 3.81 -12.41
CA ASN A 58 0.27 3.07 -11.44
C ASN A 58 -0.12 1.59 -11.44
N ASP A 59 0.87 0.73 -11.26
CA ASP A 59 0.67 -0.71 -11.14
C ASP A 59 -0.12 -1.09 -9.88
N ALA A 60 -0.87 -2.19 -9.96
CA ALA A 60 -1.44 -2.82 -8.79
C ALA A 60 -0.31 -3.26 -7.84
N SER A 61 -0.48 -2.95 -6.56
CA SER A 61 0.56 -3.17 -5.55
C SER A 61 -0.07 -3.69 -4.26
N ASP A 62 0.55 -4.71 -3.68
CA ASP A 62 0.21 -5.19 -2.34
C ASP A 62 1.30 -4.72 -1.36
N PHE A 63 0.89 -4.27 -0.18
CA PHE A 63 1.77 -3.87 0.90
C PHE A 63 1.54 -4.79 2.09
N TYR A 64 2.62 -5.28 2.69
CA TYR A 64 2.62 -6.02 3.94
C TYR A 64 3.48 -5.26 4.95
N GLN A 65 2.87 -4.92 6.09
CA GLN A 65 3.55 -4.24 7.20
C GLN A 65 3.88 -5.28 8.27
N ASP A 66 5.16 -5.50 8.52
CA ASP A 66 5.63 -6.36 9.60
C ASP A 66 6.08 -5.47 10.77
N PHE A 67 5.21 -5.29 11.76
CA PHE A 67 5.50 -4.43 12.91
C PHE A 67 6.50 -5.06 13.88
N THR A 68 6.74 -6.37 13.79
CA THR A 68 7.76 -7.07 14.58
C THR A 68 9.16 -6.74 14.05
N MET A 69 9.35 -6.83 12.73
CA MET A 69 10.60 -6.46 12.07
C MET A 69 10.74 -4.95 11.80
N ARG A 70 9.66 -4.17 11.95
CA ARG A 70 9.58 -2.73 11.60
C ARG A 70 9.92 -2.48 10.13
N VAL A 71 9.36 -3.29 9.23
CA VAL A 71 9.54 -3.14 7.78
C VAL A 71 8.21 -3.02 7.03
N THR A 72 8.26 -2.31 5.91
CA THR A 72 7.21 -2.29 4.90
C THR A 72 7.67 -3.12 3.70
N VAL A 73 6.82 -4.03 3.25
CA VAL A 73 7.08 -4.91 2.11
C VAL A 73 6.09 -4.58 1.00
N MET A 74 6.58 -4.17 -0.16
CA MET A 74 5.74 -3.85 -1.32
C MET A 74 5.96 -4.89 -2.41
N ARG A 75 4.88 -5.58 -2.80
CA ARG A 75 4.88 -6.57 -3.88
C ARG A 75 4.14 -6.01 -5.09
N ILE A 76 4.82 -5.95 -6.23
CA ILE A 76 4.24 -5.53 -7.51
C ILE A 76 4.26 -6.73 -8.45
N MET A 77 3.09 -7.35 -8.61
CA MET A 77 2.97 -8.59 -9.38
C MET A 77 3.25 -8.39 -10.88
N SER A 78 2.82 -7.26 -11.47
CA SER A 78 3.06 -6.96 -12.89
C SER A 78 4.55 -6.85 -13.22
N ARG A 79 5.36 -6.38 -12.27
CA ARG A 79 6.82 -6.25 -12.38
C ARG A 79 7.60 -7.44 -11.84
N LYS A 80 6.91 -8.44 -11.27
CA LYS A 80 7.50 -9.65 -10.67
C LYS A 80 8.60 -9.32 -9.65
N VAL A 81 8.33 -8.38 -8.75
CA VAL A 81 9.33 -7.91 -7.77
C VAL A 81 8.70 -7.66 -6.40
N CYS A 82 9.50 -7.87 -5.36
CA CYS A 82 9.19 -7.49 -3.99
C CYS A 82 10.24 -6.47 -3.51
N TYR A 83 9.80 -5.43 -2.80
CA TYR A 83 10.66 -4.44 -2.19
C TYR A 83 10.47 -4.44 -0.68
N ILE A 84 11.54 -4.19 0.05
CA ILE A 84 11.54 -4.04 1.51
C ILE A 84 12.14 -2.69 1.86
N SER A 85 11.48 -1.97 2.75
CA SER A 85 11.97 -0.70 3.30
C SER A 85 11.80 -0.68 4.81
N LYS A 86 12.47 0.26 5.46
CA LYS A 86 12.13 0.63 6.84
C LYS A 86 10.68 1.11 6.91
N MET A 87 9.98 0.71 7.96
CA MET A 87 8.63 1.17 8.24
C MET A 87 8.62 2.64 8.64
N ASP A 88 7.60 3.39 8.20
CA ASP A 88 7.37 4.75 8.68
C ASP A 88 6.99 4.70 10.18
N PRO A 89 7.74 5.38 11.07
CA PRO A 89 7.50 5.33 12.51
C PRO A 89 6.17 5.98 12.93
N SER A 90 5.53 6.75 12.05
CA SER A 90 4.22 7.35 12.29
C SER A 90 3.05 6.40 12.02
N LEU A 91 3.30 5.20 11.48
CA LEU A 91 2.25 4.22 11.24
C LEU A 91 1.63 3.76 12.58
N PRO A 92 0.29 3.76 12.69
CA PRO A 92 -0.38 3.26 13.87
C PRO A 92 -0.13 1.76 14.03
N SER A 93 -0.20 1.25 15.26
CA SER A 93 -0.20 -0.19 15.48
C SER A 93 -1.46 -0.84 14.89
N PRO A 94 -1.44 -2.15 14.60
CA PRO A 94 -2.62 -2.87 14.07
C PRO A 94 -3.91 -2.68 14.88
N GLY A 95 -3.82 -2.75 16.21
CA GLY A 95 -4.97 -2.50 17.08
C GLY A 95 -5.53 -1.07 16.93
N LYS A 96 -4.64 -0.07 16.90
CA LYS A 96 -5.03 1.33 16.72
C LYS A 96 -5.60 1.58 15.33
N LEU A 97 -5.00 1.02 14.27
CA LEU A 97 -5.53 1.13 12.91
C LEU A 97 -6.95 0.58 12.83
N ASN A 98 -7.20 -0.58 13.42
CA ASN A 98 -8.53 -1.19 13.44
C ASN A 98 -9.55 -0.31 14.18
N GLU A 99 -9.18 0.28 15.32
CA GLU A 99 -10.04 1.24 16.03
C GLU A 99 -10.33 2.49 15.20
N ASP A 100 -9.31 3.04 14.55
CA ASP A 100 -9.44 4.21 13.69
C ASP A 100 -10.31 3.91 12.46
N LEU A 101 -10.20 2.73 11.86
CA LEU A 101 -11.08 2.26 10.78
C LEU A 101 -12.55 2.09 11.25
N LYS A 102 -12.77 1.53 12.44
CA LYS A 102 -14.11 1.44 13.05
C LYS A 102 -14.72 2.84 13.25
N ARG A 103 -13.93 3.78 13.77
CA ARG A 103 -14.38 5.17 13.97
C ARG A 103 -14.67 5.86 12.65
N ALA A 104 -13.83 5.65 11.64
CA ALA A 104 -14.01 6.17 10.29
C ALA A 104 -15.30 5.64 9.63
N ALA A 105 -15.65 4.36 9.86
CA ALA A 105 -16.87 3.76 9.30
C ALA A 105 -18.16 4.44 9.79
N LEU A 106 -18.13 5.05 10.98
CA LEU A 106 -19.27 5.72 11.58
C LEU A 106 -19.41 7.18 11.11
N GLN A 107 -18.38 7.75 10.49
CA GLN A 107 -18.41 9.12 10.01
C GLN A 107 -19.18 9.20 8.69
N ARG A 108 -20.10 10.18 8.59
CA ARG A 108 -20.84 10.46 7.35
C ARG A 108 -20.05 11.35 6.40
N ASP A 109 -19.17 12.17 6.96
CA ASP A 109 -18.36 13.10 6.18
C ASP A 109 -17.11 12.42 5.62
N PRO A 110 -16.71 12.74 4.37
CA PRO A 110 -15.48 12.23 3.81
C PRO A 110 -14.27 12.66 4.64
N LEU A 111 -13.40 11.70 4.96
CA LEU A 111 -12.16 11.99 5.67
C LEU A 111 -11.21 12.89 4.86
N PRO A 112 -10.49 13.82 5.51
CA PRO A 112 -9.45 14.60 4.85
C PRO A 112 -8.33 13.66 4.38
N VAL A 113 -7.83 13.91 3.15
CA VAL A 113 -6.77 13.11 2.53
C VAL A 113 -5.56 14.01 2.29
N THR A 114 -4.43 13.58 2.83
CA THR A 114 -3.12 14.19 2.55
C THR A 114 -2.33 13.26 1.67
N THR A 115 -1.92 13.75 0.50
CA THR A 115 -1.01 13.01 -0.38
C THR A 115 0.43 13.37 -0.01
N LYS A 116 1.26 12.34 0.20
CA LYS A 116 2.72 12.48 0.31
C LYS A 116 3.36 11.78 -0.88
N SER A 117 4.37 12.42 -1.47
CA SER A 117 5.15 11.84 -2.55
C SER A 117 6.57 11.59 -2.05
N ASN A 118 7.03 10.35 -2.20
CA ASN A 118 8.37 9.94 -1.82
C ASN A 118 9.06 9.31 -3.04
N LEU A 119 10.34 9.61 -3.21
CA LEU A 119 11.20 8.92 -4.14
C LEU A 119 11.72 7.64 -3.49
N MET A 120 11.55 6.52 -4.19
CA MET A 120 12.02 5.20 -3.76
C MET A 120 13.30 4.84 -4.51
N THR A 121 14.38 4.59 -3.78
CA THR A 121 15.67 4.19 -4.33
C THR A 121 15.96 2.74 -3.96
N VAL A 122 16.35 1.92 -4.95
CA VAL A 122 16.80 0.54 -4.72
C VAL A 122 18.25 0.55 -4.26
N THR A 123 18.50 -0.02 -3.08
CA THR A 123 19.84 -0.05 -2.46
C THR A 123 20.58 -1.38 -2.67
N GLY A 124 19.86 -2.42 -3.10
CA GLY A 124 20.45 -3.72 -3.46
C GLY A 124 19.54 -4.90 -3.14
N PRO A 125 19.96 -6.14 -3.43
CA PRO A 125 19.22 -7.34 -3.05
C PRO A 125 19.04 -7.45 -1.54
N ALA A 126 17.87 -7.91 -1.09
CA ALA A 126 17.64 -8.23 0.30
C ALA A 126 18.22 -9.60 0.67
N ASN A 127 18.80 -9.71 1.86
CA ASN A 127 19.25 -11.00 2.38
C ASN A 127 18.05 -11.80 2.91
N ARG A 128 17.63 -12.82 2.15
CA ARG A 128 16.46 -13.66 2.49
C ARG A 128 16.59 -14.37 3.84
N HIS A 129 17.81 -14.66 4.30
CA HIS A 129 18.03 -15.33 5.59
C HIS A 129 17.71 -14.44 6.79
N LEU A 130 17.63 -13.12 6.59
CA LEU A 130 17.29 -12.16 7.63
C LEU A 130 15.79 -11.81 7.67
N LEU A 131 14.98 -12.42 6.80
CA LEU A 131 13.56 -12.12 6.68
C LEU A 131 12.71 -13.15 7.42
N THR A 132 11.60 -12.69 8.03
CA THR A 132 10.64 -13.61 8.66
C THR A 132 9.98 -14.50 7.61
N LYS A 133 9.50 -15.66 8.05
CA LYS A 133 8.73 -16.58 7.20
C LYS A 133 7.55 -15.86 6.54
N ASN A 134 6.86 -14.98 7.26
CA ASN A 134 5.71 -14.25 6.72
C ASN A 134 6.08 -13.30 5.59
N VAL A 135 7.22 -12.59 5.70
CA VAL A 135 7.74 -11.75 4.60
C VAL A 135 8.10 -12.60 3.39
N LEU A 136 8.75 -13.75 3.62
CA LEU A 136 9.12 -14.68 2.54
C LEU A 136 7.89 -15.29 1.86
N ASP A 137 6.88 -15.70 2.62
CA ASP A 137 5.62 -16.24 2.11
C ASP A 137 4.85 -15.16 1.33
N PHE A 138 4.84 -13.92 1.82
CA PHE A 138 4.21 -12.79 1.15
C PHE A 138 4.91 -12.45 -0.18
N CYS A 139 6.23 -12.37 -0.21
CA CYS A 139 6.97 -12.15 -1.45
C CYS A 139 7.02 -13.39 -2.38
N GLY A 140 6.81 -14.58 -1.83
CA GLY A 140 6.95 -15.85 -2.54
C GLY A 140 8.34 -16.03 -3.16
N ASN A 141 8.35 -16.45 -4.44
CA ASN A 141 9.56 -16.69 -5.22
C ASN A 141 10.08 -15.42 -5.93
N LEU A 142 9.49 -14.25 -5.66
CA LEU A 142 9.93 -13.02 -6.31
C LEU A 142 11.32 -12.60 -5.80
N PRO A 143 12.16 -11.98 -6.66
CA PRO A 143 13.35 -11.28 -6.21
C PRO A 143 12.96 -10.17 -5.22
N ILE A 144 13.75 -10.05 -4.15
CA ILE A 144 13.50 -9.11 -3.06
C ILE A 144 14.64 -8.09 -3.03
N TYR A 145 14.30 -6.80 -3.03
CA TYR A 145 15.27 -5.71 -2.98
C TYR A 145 15.03 -4.78 -1.78
N ASN A 146 16.12 -4.35 -1.14
CA ASN A 146 16.09 -3.29 -0.16
C ASN A 146 15.91 -1.94 -0.84
N THR A 147 15.18 -1.06 -0.17
CA THR A 147 14.84 0.27 -0.66
C THR A 147 14.84 1.31 0.45
N GLU A 148 15.12 2.55 0.06
CA GLU A 148 15.05 3.72 0.91
C GLU A 148 14.13 4.76 0.30
N PHE A 149 13.39 5.45 1.16
CA PHE A 149 12.52 6.56 0.77
C PHE A 149 13.19 7.89 1.09
N SER A 150 13.15 8.80 0.15
CA SER A 150 13.51 10.20 0.35
C SER A 150 12.32 11.08 -0.02
N PRO A 151 12.14 12.24 0.64
CA PRO A 151 11.11 13.18 0.23
C PRO A 151 11.34 13.56 -1.22
N ALA A 152 10.31 13.49 -2.06
CA ALA A 152 10.40 13.99 -3.42
C ALA A 152 10.75 15.49 -3.34
N ARG A 153 11.84 15.92 -3.98
CA ARG A 153 12.14 17.35 -4.07
C ARG A 153 10.99 18.00 -4.83
N ASN A 154 10.27 18.90 -4.18
CA ASN A 154 9.45 19.87 -4.90
C ASN A 154 10.45 20.76 -5.64
N ASP A 155 10.63 20.57 -6.94
CA ASP A 155 11.33 21.56 -7.76
C ASP A 155 10.39 22.76 -7.93
N PRO A 156 10.68 23.95 -7.35
CA PRO A 156 9.95 25.15 -7.62
C PRO A 156 10.57 25.79 -8.86
N SER A 157 10.28 25.22 -10.03
CA SER A 157 10.65 25.81 -11.32
C SER A 157 9.53 25.61 -12.33
N ASN A 158 8.73 26.67 -12.42
CA ASN A 158 7.83 27.08 -13.49
C ASN A 158 6.73 26.13 -13.96
N GLY A 159 5.51 26.49 -13.54
CA GLY A 159 4.31 26.21 -14.32
C GLY A 159 4.50 26.67 -15.76
N THR A 160 4.41 25.73 -16.68
CA THR A 160 3.91 26.01 -18.02
C THR A 160 2.93 24.90 -18.36
N THR A 161 1.66 25.28 -18.38
CA THR A 161 0.59 24.53 -19.04
C THR A 161 1.07 24.16 -20.43
N THR A 162 1.20 22.86 -20.73
CA THR A 162 1.24 22.42 -22.12
C THR A 162 0.38 21.18 -22.23
N GLY A 163 -0.89 21.42 -22.54
CA GLY A 163 -1.76 20.40 -23.07
C GLY A 163 -1.11 19.75 -24.30
N HIS A 164 -1.43 18.47 -24.49
CA HIS A 164 -1.18 17.78 -25.74
C HIS A 164 -1.63 18.64 -26.92
N ARG A 165 -0.68 19.14 -27.71
CA ARG A 165 -0.93 19.47 -29.10
C ARG A 165 -0.33 18.37 -29.96
N VAL A 166 -1.22 17.50 -30.39
CA VAL A 166 -1.04 16.64 -31.55
C VAL A 166 -0.55 17.52 -32.71
N ALA A 167 0.59 17.14 -33.29
CA ALA A 167 1.04 17.71 -34.54
C ALA A 167 -0.02 17.50 -35.63
N LYS A 168 -0.52 18.58 -36.23
CA LYS A 168 -1.12 18.56 -37.56
C LYS A 168 -0.39 19.55 -38.45
N LYS A 169 0.11 18.99 -39.55
CA LYS A 169 0.83 19.63 -40.65
C LYS A 169 -0.18 19.93 -41.77
N SER A 170 -0.19 21.14 -42.32
CA SER A 170 -0.64 21.49 -43.69
C SER A 170 -0.29 22.97 -43.93
N LYS A 171 0.58 23.30 -44.91
CA LYS A 171 0.25 23.83 -46.25
C LYS A 171 -0.62 25.10 -46.15
N GLU A 172 -0.23 26.26 -46.66
CA GLU A 172 0.47 26.60 -47.91
C GLU A 172 1.21 27.94 -47.74
#